data_AF-A0A2V6F736-F1
#
_entry.id   AF-A0A2V6F736-F1
#
_cell.length_a   1.000
_cell.length_b   1.000
_cell.length_c   1.000
_cell.angle_alpha   90.00
_cell.angle_beta   90.00
_cell.angle_gamma   90.00
#
_symmetry.space_group_name_H-M   'P 1'
#
loop_
_entity.id
_entity.type
_entity.pdbx_description
1 polymer ?
#
loop_
_entity_poly.entity_id
_entity_poly.type
_entity_poly.pdbx_seq_one_letter_code
_entity_poly.pdbx_strand_id
1 'polypeptide(L)'
;MQLDYAKSGYGFNVTVEQIIGLSLALFVMCFGLAGSVLPGVPSTPLVMLAAIAHRLYFGAASVDNWGLAVLGALMVLSLVMDYLASMAGAKKLGATWRGVLGAVVGGLVGIFFNLPGIIFGPFLGALLFEMIGGREWKEAARAGLGAVIGLFVGALGKLACCTLMMGLFAASVIYASLKQAG
;
A
#
# COMPACT_ATOMS: atom_id res chain seq x y z
N MET A 1 -34.10 -20.30 36.44
CA MET A 1 -34.11 -21.18 35.26
C MET A 1 -32.73 -21.12 34.64
N GLN A 2 -31.79 -21.86 35.25
CA GLN A 2 -30.44 -22.09 34.77
C GLN A 2 -30.52 -23.24 33.78
N LEU A 3 -30.39 -22.97 32.49
CA LEU A 3 -30.27 -24.01 31.48
C LEU A 3 -29.12 -23.68 30.51
N ASP A 4 -28.10 -24.51 30.58
CA ASP A 4 -27.27 -24.97 29.47
C ASP A 4 -26.36 -23.97 28.74
N TYR A 5 -25.40 -23.38 29.47
CA TYR A 5 -24.15 -22.87 28.90
C TYR A 5 -22.94 -23.73 29.32
N ALA A 6 -23.12 -25.04 29.36
CA ALA A 6 -22.06 -26.00 29.68
C ALA A 6 -21.93 -27.05 28.56
N LYS A 7 -21.38 -26.64 27.41
CA LYS A 7 -20.54 -27.45 26.50
C LYS A 7 -20.24 -26.68 25.22
N SER A 8 -19.16 -25.92 25.23
CA SER A 8 -18.34 -25.78 24.03
C SER A 8 -16.89 -25.74 24.45
N GLY A 9 -16.28 -26.93 24.51
CA GLY A 9 -14.85 -27.13 24.70
C GLY A 9 -14.06 -26.74 23.46
N TYR A 10 -14.21 -25.48 23.02
CA TYR A 10 -13.23 -24.80 22.19
C TYR A 10 -12.58 -23.76 23.10
N GLY A 11 -11.56 -24.19 23.84
CA GLY A 11 -10.71 -23.32 24.66
C GLY A 11 -9.86 -22.41 23.78
N PHE A 12 -10.50 -21.51 23.05
CA PHE A 12 -9.88 -20.31 22.53
C PHE A 12 -10.10 -19.24 23.60
N ASN A 13 -9.09 -18.98 24.44
CA ASN A 13 -9.05 -17.80 25.32
C ASN A 13 -8.86 -16.51 24.49
N VAL A 14 -9.62 -16.37 23.41
CA VAL A 14 -9.64 -15.18 22.56
C VAL A 14 -10.75 -14.31 23.10
N THR A 15 -10.39 -13.22 23.77
CA THR A 15 -11.39 -12.32 24.34
C THR A 15 -12.18 -11.64 23.21
N VAL A 16 -13.45 -11.34 23.46
CA VAL A 16 -14.32 -10.64 22.48
C VAL A 16 -13.67 -9.33 22.02
N GLU A 17 -12.94 -8.67 22.91
CA GLU A 17 -12.15 -7.47 22.62
C GLU A 17 -11.07 -7.69 21.55
N GLN A 18 -10.36 -8.83 21.56
CA GLN A 18 -9.35 -9.17 20.55
C GLN A 18 -9.99 -9.39 19.16
N ILE A 19 -11.16 -10.01 19.11
CA ILE A 19 -11.90 -10.25 17.86
C ILE A 19 -12.37 -8.91 17.26
N ILE A 20 -12.87 -8.01 18.11
CA ILE A 20 -13.27 -6.66 17.71
C ILE A 20 -12.06 -5.86 17.22
N GLY A 21 -10.94 -5.91 17.94
CA GLY A 21 -9.69 -5.24 17.57
C GLY A 21 -9.13 -5.69 16.22
N LEU A 22 -9.10 -7.01 15.98
CA LEU A 22 -8.65 -7.58 14.71
C LEU A 22 -9.57 -7.16 13.56
N SER A 23 -10.88 -7.21 13.78
CA SER A 23 -11.89 -6.85 12.79
C SER A 23 -11.78 -5.36 12.40
N LEU A 24 -11.59 -4.48 13.39
CA LEU A 24 -11.36 -3.05 13.15
C LEU A 24 -10.05 -2.79 12.39
N ALA A 25 -8.97 -3.46 12.77
CA ALA A 25 -7.69 -3.33 12.08
C ALA A 25 -7.77 -3.80 10.62
N LEU A 26 -8.40 -4.95 10.36
CA LEU A 26 -8.65 -5.44 9.01
C LEU A 26 -9.52 -4.48 8.20
N PHE A 27 -10.54 -3.88 8.83
CA PHE A 27 -11.37 -2.87 8.18
C PHE A 27 -10.55 -1.65 7.75
N VAL A 28 -9.67 -1.13 8.62
CA VAL A 28 -8.75 -0.02 8.29
C VAL A 28 -7.75 -0.44 7.21
N MET A 29 -7.22 -1.66 7.26
CA MET A 29 -6.31 -2.19 6.23
C MET A 29 -7.00 -2.34 4.87
N CYS A 30 -8.29 -2.68 4.82
CA CYS A 30 -9.09 -2.67 3.59
C CYS A 30 -9.19 -1.27 2.98
N PHE A 31 -9.33 -0.22 3.79
CA PHE A 31 -9.22 1.16 3.29
C PHE A 31 -7.82 1.48 2.75
N GLY A 32 -6.76 0.94 3.37
CA GLY A 32 -5.40 1.01 2.85
C GLY A 32 -5.25 0.32 1.48
N LEU A 33 -5.83 -0.87 1.34
CA LEU A 33 -5.89 -1.59 0.06
C LEU A 33 -6.66 -0.81 -1.00
N ALA A 34 -7.84 -0.26 -0.67
CA ALA A 34 -8.59 0.61 -1.58
C ALA A 34 -7.79 1.86 -1.98
N GLY A 35 -7.07 2.45 -1.03
CA GLY A 35 -6.16 3.57 -1.27
C GLY A 35 -4.93 3.22 -2.10
N SER A 36 -4.59 1.94 -2.25
CA SER A 36 -3.45 1.50 -3.08
C SER A 36 -3.70 1.70 -4.58
N VAL A 37 -4.98 1.81 -4.98
CA VAL A 37 -5.39 2.10 -6.35
C VAL A 37 -5.12 3.57 -6.72
N LEU A 38 -5.04 4.45 -5.72
CA LEU A 38 -4.74 5.87 -5.90
C LEU A 38 -3.22 6.10 -5.80
N PRO A 39 -2.55 6.46 -6.91
CA PRO A 39 -1.16 6.87 -6.89
C PRO A 39 -0.97 8.11 -6.02
N GLY A 40 0.09 8.10 -5.22
CA GLY A 40 0.37 9.16 -4.25
C GLY A 40 -0.25 8.92 -2.86
N VAL A 41 -1.20 7.98 -2.71
CA VAL A 41 -1.64 7.58 -1.37
C VAL A 41 -0.68 6.53 -0.81
N PRO A 42 -0.02 6.79 0.33
CA PRO A 42 0.82 5.81 1.00
C PRO A 42 -0.05 4.72 1.68
N SER A 43 -0.45 3.69 0.91
CA SER A 43 -1.24 2.57 1.43
C SER A 43 -0.49 1.65 2.40
N THR A 44 0.76 1.29 2.09
CA THR A 44 1.60 0.46 2.97
C THR A 44 1.90 1.12 4.32
N PRO A 45 2.12 2.45 4.40
CA PRO A 45 2.14 3.16 5.68
C PRO A 45 0.83 3.10 6.46
N LEU A 46 -0.32 3.11 5.79
CA LEU A 46 -1.62 2.99 6.47
C LEU A 46 -1.80 1.60 7.11
N VAL A 47 -1.37 0.54 6.42
CA VAL A 47 -1.35 -0.83 6.98
C VAL A 47 -0.39 -0.93 8.16
N MET A 48 0.80 -0.31 8.06
CA MET A 48 1.75 -0.28 9.17
C MET A 48 1.19 0.50 10.38
N LEU A 49 0.52 1.63 10.16
CA LEU A 49 -0.14 2.40 11.21
C LEU A 49 -1.21 1.58 11.93
N ALA A 50 -2.04 0.84 11.19
CA ALA A 50 -3.05 -0.05 11.78
C ALA A 50 -2.39 -1.15 12.62
N ALA A 51 -1.28 -1.74 12.15
CA ALA A 51 -0.54 -2.75 12.90
C ALA A 51 0.10 -2.19 14.19
N ILE A 52 0.70 -0.98 14.11
CA ILE A 52 1.27 -0.29 15.28
C ILE A 52 0.17 0.05 16.28
N ALA A 53 -0.95 0.61 15.82
CA ALA A 53 -2.09 0.97 16.68
C ALA A 53 -2.64 -0.27 17.41
N HIS A 54 -2.78 -1.39 16.70
CA HIS A 54 -3.22 -2.64 17.30
C HIS A 54 -2.21 -3.18 18.33
N ARG A 55 -0.90 -3.03 18.07
CA ARG A 55 0.14 -3.43 19.04
C ARG A 55 0.14 -2.57 20.29
N LEU A 56 -0.04 -1.25 20.15
CA LEU A 56 -0.09 -0.34 21.30
C LEU A 56 -1.29 -0.63 22.21
N TYR A 57 -2.42 -1.07 21.63
CA TYR A 57 -3.62 -1.36 22.41
C TYR A 57 -3.64 -2.77 23.03
N PHE A 58 -3.20 -3.79 22.29
CA PHE A 58 -3.31 -5.20 22.71
C PHE A 58 -2.00 -5.81 23.22
N GLY A 59 -0.88 -5.09 23.16
CA GLY A 59 0.41 -5.55 23.67
C GLY A 59 0.75 -6.95 23.16
N ALA A 60 1.01 -7.88 24.08
CA ALA A 60 1.43 -9.26 23.81
C ALA A 60 0.43 -10.11 23.00
N ALA A 61 -0.84 -9.70 22.90
CA ALA A 61 -1.85 -10.36 22.06
C ALA A 61 -1.86 -9.89 20.60
N SER A 62 -0.98 -8.94 20.25
CA SER A 62 -0.81 -8.46 18.88
C SER A 62 0.48 -8.98 18.23
N VAL A 63 0.76 -8.52 17.01
CA VAL A 63 1.97 -8.85 16.26
C VAL A 63 3.22 -8.56 17.10
N ASP A 64 4.16 -9.51 17.10
CA ASP A 64 5.37 -9.39 17.90
C ASP A 64 6.34 -8.34 17.33
N ASN A 65 7.32 -7.90 18.12
CA ASN A 65 8.27 -6.86 17.69
C ASN A 65 9.03 -7.28 16.41
N TRP A 66 9.32 -8.57 16.26
CA TRP A 66 9.91 -9.12 15.03
C TRP A 66 8.95 -9.04 13.84
N GLY A 67 7.67 -9.34 14.04
CA GLY A 67 6.65 -9.22 12.98
C GLY A 67 6.47 -7.77 12.53
N LEU A 68 6.51 -6.80 13.45
CA LEU A 68 6.51 -5.37 13.11
C LEU A 68 7.75 -4.97 12.32
N ALA A 69 8.93 -5.48 12.66
CA ALA A 69 10.16 -5.23 11.90
C ALA A 69 10.04 -5.76 10.46
N VAL A 70 9.48 -6.95 10.28
CA VAL A 70 9.22 -7.53 8.94
C VAL A 70 8.19 -6.70 8.16
N LEU A 71 7.10 -6.28 8.80
CA LEU A 71 6.09 -5.40 8.17
C LEU A 71 6.70 -4.04 7.78
N GLY A 72 7.54 -3.46 8.64
CA GLY A 72 8.27 -2.23 8.36
C GLY A 72 9.24 -2.39 7.18
N ALA A 73 9.98 -3.50 7.13
CA ALA A 73 10.87 -3.81 6.00
C ALA A 73 10.08 -3.97 4.69
N LEU A 74 8.93 -4.65 4.72
CA LEU A 74 8.04 -4.79 3.57
C LEU A 74 7.45 -3.45 3.12
N MET A 75 7.09 -2.58 4.06
CA MET A 75 6.64 -1.21 3.74
C MET A 75 7.72 -0.44 2.99
N VAL A 76 8.96 -0.44 3.49
CA VAL A 76 10.09 0.25 2.83
C VAL A 76 10.36 -0.37 1.45
N LEU A 77 10.40 -1.70 1.37
CA LEU A 77 10.61 -2.41 0.10
C LEU A 77 9.51 -2.06 -0.92
N SER A 78 8.26 -1.99 -0.48
CA SER A 78 7.13 -1.61 -1.33
C SER A 78 7.24 -0.19 -1.85
N LEU A 79 7.61 0.78 -0.99
CA LEU A 79 7.82 2.17 -1.39
C LEU A 79 8.95 2.31 -2.41
N VAL A 80 10.06 1.58 -2.19
CA VAL A 80 11.20 1.56 -3.10
C VAL A 80 10.79 0.93 -4.44
N MET A 81 10.08 -0.19 -4.42
CA MET A 81 9.60 -0.85 -5.65
C MET A 81 8.62 0.02 -6.43
N ASP A 82 7.70 0.71 -5.76
CA ASP A 82 6.73 1.63 -6.39
C ASP A 82 7.46 2.79 -7.10
N TYR A 83 8.45 3.38 -6.41
CA TYR A 83 9.27 4.45 -6.96
C TYR A 83 10.16 3.98 -8.12
N LEU A 84 10.82 2.82 -7.96
CA LEU A 84 11.66 2.22 -9.00
C LEU A 84 10.82 1.82 -10.22
N ALA A 85 9.63 1.24 -10.04
CA ALA A 85 8.74 0.87 -11.13
C ALA A 85 8.27 2.11 -11.90
N SER A 86 7.88 3.17 -11.20
CA SER A 86 7.46 4.44 -11.80
C SER A 86 8.61 5.07 -12.61
N MET A 87 9.79 5.15 -12.02
CA MET A 87 10.98 5.71 -12.67
C MET A 87 11.46 4.84 -13.84
N ALA A 88 11.48 3.51 -13.66
CA ALA A 88 11.89 2.57 -14.69
C ALA A 88 10.90 2.55 -15.86
N GLY A 89 9.60 2.63 -15.61
CA GLY A 89 8.58 2.73 -16.67
C GLY A 89 8.78 3.98 -17.52
N ALA A 90 8.98 5.13 -16.88
CA ALA A 90 9.28 6.38 -17.58
C ALA A 90 10.58 6.28 -18.40
N LYS A 91 11.67 5.80 -17.78
CA LYS A 91 12.97 5.67 -18.47
C LYS A 91 12.94 4.62 -19.60
N LYS A 92 12.18 3.54 -19.46
CA LYS A 92 12.11 2.46 -20.46
C LYS A 92 11.52 2.92 -21.79
N LEU A 93 10.65 3.94 -21.77
CA LEU A 93 10.13 4.60 -22.97
C LEU A 93 10.86 5.91 -23.31
N GLY A 94 12.05 6.11 -22.75
CA GLY A 94 12.98 7.15 -23.17
C GLY A 94 12.88 8.45 -22.39
N ALA A 95 12.12 8.54 -21.29
CA ALA A 95 12.04 9.77 -20.49
C ALA A 95 13.42 10.20 -19.95
N THR A 96 13.74 11.49 -20.08
CA THR A 96 14.85 12.11 -19.37
C THR A 96 14.46 12.45 -17.92
N TRP A 97 15.39 13.04 -17.17
CA TRP A 97 15.10 13.58 -15.86
C TRP A 97 13.96 14.62 -15.88
N ARG A 98 13.81 15.37 -16.98
CA ARG A 98 12.73 16.37 -17.15
C ARG A 98 11.38 15.69 -17.25
N GLY A 99 11.26 14.64 -18.05
CA GLY A 99 10.02 13.86 -18.16
C GLY A 99 9.64 13.18 -16.85
N VAL A 100 10.62 12.68 -16.08
CA VAL A 100 10.37 12.13 -14.74
C VAL A 100 9.87 13.22 -13.79
N LEU A 101 10.50 14.39 -13.77
CA LEU A 101 10.05 15.53 -12.95
C LEU A 101 8.64 16.00 -13.37
N GLY A 102 8.39 16.07 -14.69
CA GLY A 102 7.10 16.39 -15.25
C GLY A 102 6.02 15.37 -14.88
N ALA A 103 6.33 14.07 -14.88
CA ALA A 103 5.41 13.03 -14.44
C ALA A 103 5.03 13.19 -12.96
N VAL A 104 6.00 13.54 -12.11
CA VAL A 104 5.77 13.79 -10.68
C VAL A 104 4.89 15.02 -10.48
N VAL A 105 5.24 16.14 -11.10
CA VAL A 105 4.44 17.39 -11.01
C VAL A 105 3.04 17.18 -11.59
N GLY A 106 2.95 16.53 -12.76
CA GLY A 106 1.70 16.20 -13.41
C GLY A 106 0.83 15.25 -12.59
N GLY A 107 1.43 14.28 -11.89
CA GLY A 107 0.73 13.42 -10.95
C GLY A 107 0.16 14.19 -9.76
N LEU A 108 0.95 15.10 -9.17
CA LEU A 108 0.51 15.94 -8.05
C LEU A 108 -0.63 16.88 -8.46
N VAL A 109 -0.52 17.54 -9.63
CA VAL A 109 -1.59 18.38 -10.17
C VAL A 109 -2.79 17.54 -10.58
N GLY A 110 -2.55 16.36 -11.12
CA GLY A 110 -3.56 15.40 -11.57
C GLY A 110 -4.51 14.94 -10.46
N ILE A 111 -4.04 14.85 -9.21
CA ILE A 111 -4.89 14.51 -8.05
C ILE A 111 -6.08 15.48 -7.90
N PHE A 112 -5.90 16.78 -8.22
CA PHE A 112 -6.98 17.77 -8.17
C PHE A 112 -8.07 17.55 -9.22
N PHE A 113 -7.76 16.82 -10.30
CA PHE A 113 -8.68 16.45 -11.37
C PHE A 113 -9.23 15.02 -11.20
N ASN A 114 -9.12 14.44 -10.00
CA ASN A 114 -9.73 13.17 -9.63
C ASN A 114 -9.19 11.99 -10.47
N LEU A 115 -10.00 10.93 -10.67
CA LEU A 115 -9.61 9.71 -11.39
C LEU A 115 -8.96 9.92 -12.78
N PRO A 116 -9.48 10.76 -13.70
CA PRO A 116 -8.81 10.99 -14.98
C PRO A 116 -7.51 11.76 -14.82
N GLY A 117 -7.46 12.74 -13.91
CA GLY A 117 -6.25 13.52 -13.65
C GLY A 117 -5.09 12.69 -13.11
N ILE A 118 -5.37 11.66 -12.33
CA ILE A 118 -4.35 10.75 -11.79
C ILE A 118 -3.59 9.99 -12.89
N ILE A 119 -4.28 9.60 -13.96
CA ILE A 119 -3.69 8.83 -15.07
C ILE A 119 -3.11 9.78 -16.13
N PHE A 120 -3.89 10.79 -16.52
CA PHE A 120 -3.48 11.74 -17.56
C PHE A 120 -2.49 12.78 -17.06
N GLY A 121 -2.46 13.07 -15.76
CA GLY A 121 -1.55 14.02 -15.13
C GLY A 121 -0.09 13.65 -15.37
N PRO A 122 0.38 12.45 -14.95
CA PRO A 122 1.74 12.00 -15.22
C PRO A 122 2.08 11.94 -16.71
N PHE A 123 1.12 11.55 -17.56
CA PHE A 123 1.28 11.53 -19.02
C PHE A 123 1.57 12.92 -19.59
N LEU A 124 0.65 13.87 -19.32
CA LEU A 124 0.73 15.24 -19.82
C LEU A 124 1.91 15.99 -19.21
N GLY A 125 2.16 15.78 -17.92
CA GLY A 125 3.30 16.39 -17.23
C GLY A 125 4.63 15.96 -17.83
N ALA A 126 4.82 14.66 -18.06
CA ALA A 126 6.03 14.15 -18.73
C ALA A 126 6.14 14.64 -20.19
N LEU A 127 5.03 14.61 -20.94
CA LEU A 127 4.97 15.10 -22.32
C LEU A 127 5.40 16.57 -22.41
N LEU A 128 4.79 17.45 -21.61
CA LEU A 128 5.06 18.89 -21.64
C LEU A 128 6.49 19.21 -21.21
N PHE A 129 7.00 18.56 -20.16
CA PHE A 129 8.38 18.81 -19.69
C PHE A 129 9.45 18.31 -20.66
N GLU A 130 9.20 17.20 -21.36
CA GLU A 130 10.10 16.73 -22.43
C GLU A 130 10.08 17.68 -23.63
N MET A 131 8.90 18.18 -24.02
CA MET A 131 8.78 19.16 -25.11
C MET A 131 9.46 20.50 -24.78
N ILE A 132 9.25 21.04 -23.58
CA ILE A 132 9.98 22.21 -23.07
C ILE A 132 11.49 21.91 -23.04
N GLY A 133 11.85 20.64 -22.87
CA GLY A 133 13.21 20.16 -22.94
C GLY A 133 13.83 20.11 -24.33
N GLY A 134 13.09 20.45 -25.38
CA GLY A 134 13.54 20.44 -26.78
C GLY A 134 13.34 19.09 -27.48
N ARG A 135 12.62 18.14 -26.88
CA ARG A 135 12.32 16.86 -27.52
C ARG A 135 11.18 16.95 -28.51
N GLU A 136 11.26 16.15 -29.56
CA GLU A 136 10.19 16.02 -30.53
C GLU A 136 8.92 15.43 -29.91
N TRP A 137 7.76 15.79 -30.46
CA TRP A 137 6.45 15.33 -30.00
C TRP A 137 6.37 13.81 -29.83
N LYS A 138 6.95 13.05 -30.77
CA LYS A 138 6.93 11.58 -30.76
C LYS A 138 7.74 11.00 -29.59
N GLU A 139 8.87 11.61 -29.24
CA GLU A 139 9.71 11.17 -28.11
C GLU A 139 9.06 11.55 -26.78
N ALA A 140 8.52 12.77 -26.68
CA ALA A 140 7.81 13.24 -25.51
C ALA A 140 6.56 12.39 -25.20
N ALA A 141 5.79 12.02 -26.23
CA ALA A 141 4.61 11.15 -26.07
C ALA A 141 4.98 9.74 -25.58
N ARG A 142 6.11 9.20 -26.05
CA ARG A 142 6.64 7.93 -25.54
C ARG A 142 7.05 8.04 -24.07
N ALA A 143 7.71 9.13 -23.68
CA ALA A 143 8.05 9.39 -22.28
C ALA A 143 6.80 9.47 -21.39
N GLY A 144 5.74 10.14 -21.85
CA GLY A 144 4.43 10.18 -21.19
C GLY A 144 3.80 8.79 -21.03
N LEU A 145 3.78 7.98 -22.10
CA LEU A 145 3.31 6.59 -22.02
C LEU A 145 4.13 5.77 -21.02
N GLY A 146 5.45 6.02 -20.95
CA GLY A 146 6.35 5.39 -19.98
C GLY A 146 5.97 5.70 -18.54
N ALA A 147 5.66 6.98 -18.27
CA ALA A 147 5.20 7.41 -16.95
C ALA A 147 3.89 6.69 -16.55
N VAL A 148 2.92 6.58 -17.46
CA VAL A 148 1.66 5.88 -17.20
C VAL A 148 1.88 4.39 -16.94
N ILE A 149 2.67 3.72 -17.79
CA ILE A 149 2.98 2.29 -17.59
C ILE A 149 3.72 2.07 -16.27
N GLY A 150 4.69 2.93 -15.95
CA GLY A 150 5.42 2.89 -14.68
C GLY A 150 4.50 3.04 -13.48
N LEU A 151 3.53 3.95 -13.57
CA LEU A 151 2.50 4.16 -12.55
C LEU A 151 1.66 2.89 -12.33
N PHE A 152 1.21 2.24 -13.40
CA PHE A 152 0.43 1.00 -13.31
C PHE A 152 1.25 -0.15 -12.72
N VAL A 153 2.50 -0.33 -13.17
CA VAL A 153 3.38 -1.38 -12.65
C VAL A 153 3.71 -1.14 -11.17
N GLY A 154 3.97 0.12 -10.78
CA GLY A 154 4.19 0.51 -9.39
C GLY A 154 2.97 0.24 -8.52
N ALA A 155 1.78 0.66 -8.97
CA ALA A 155 0.52 0.40 -8.29
C ALA A 155 0.25 -1.11 -8.09
N LEU A 156 0.51 -1.94 -9.11
CA LEU A 156 0.38 -3.40 -8.99
C LEU A 156 1.37 -4.00 -8.00
N GLY A 157 2.64 -3.56 -8.02
CA GLY A 157 3.66 -4.00 -7.08
C GLY A 157 3.31 -3.61 -5.63
N LYS A 158 2.79 -2.40 -5.45
CA LYS A 158 2.31 -1.89 -4.15
C LYS A 158 1.10 -2.66 -3.65
N LEU A 159 0.13 -2.97 -4.53
CA LEU A 159 -1.03 -3.80 -4.20
C LEU A 159 -0.63 -5.20 -3.73
N ALA A 160 0.32 -5.85 -4.43
CA ALA A 160 0.83 -7.15 -4.04
C ALA A 160 1.50 -7.10 -2.65
N CYS A 161 2.36 -6.11 -2.41
CA CYS A 161 3.00 -5.91 -1.11
C CYS A 161 1.99 -5.63 0.01
N CYS A 162 0.99 -4.77 -0.25
CA CYS A 162 -0.05 -4.43 0.71
C CYS A 162 -0.87 -5.67 1.11
N THR A 163 -1.21 -6.51 0.14
CA THR A 163 -1.92 -7.78 0.38
C THR A 163 -1.07 -8.75 1.21
N LEU A 164 0.22 -8.88 0.90
CA LEU A 164 1.15 -9.71 1.67
C LEU A 164 1.29 -9.23 3.12
N MET A 165 1.42 -7.91 3.33
CA MET A 165 1.50 -7.32 4.67
C MET A 165 0.23 -7.60 5.49
N MET A 166 -0.95 -7.43 4.89
CA MET A 166 -2.23 -7.72 5.55
C MET A 166 -2.34 -9.19 5.95
N GLY A 167 -1.95 -10.11 5.05
CA GLY A 167 -1.93 -11.54 5.33
C GLY A 167 -0.97 -11.93 6.45
N LEU A 168 0.25 -11.37 6.44
CA LEU A 168 1.26 -11.63 7.47
C LEU A 168 0.84 -11.09 8.83
N PHE A 169 0.22 -9.90 8.88
CA PHE A 169 -0.34 -9.35 10.10
C PHE A 169 -1.44 -10.24 10.68
N ALA A 170 -2.43 -10.62 9.86
CA ALA A 170 -3.52 -11.49 10.29
C ALA A 170 -3.00 -12.85 10.81
N ALA A 171 -2.09 -13.49 10.07
CA ALA A 171 -1.49 -14.75 10.48
C ALA A 171 -0.71 -14.64 11.80
N SER A 172 0.05 -13.55 11.98
CA SER A 172 0.81 -13.31 13.21
C SER A 172 -0.08 -13.11 14.42
N VAL A 173 -1.18 -12.36 14.27
CA VAL A 173 -2.15 -12.14 15.35
C VAL A 173 -2.84 -13.46 15.72
N ILE A 174 -3.27 -14.25 14.73
CA ILE A 174 -3.88 -15.57 14.97
C ILE A 174 -2.92 -16.50 15.71
N TYR A 175 -1.64 -16.55 15.31
CA TYR A 175 -0.64 -17.38 15.98
C TYR A 175 -0.39 -16.93 17.43
N ALA A 176 -0.33 -15.62 17.68
CA ALA A 176 -0.21 -15.06 19.02
C ALA A 176 -1.41 -15.44 19.91
N SER A 177 -2.63 -15.39 19.36
CA SER A 177 -3.86 -15.82 20.05
C SER A 177 -3.85 -17.32 20.39
N LEU A 178 -3.32 -18.18 19.52
CA LEU A 178 -3.20 -19.62 19.78
C LEU A 178 -2.17 -19.90 20.88
N LYS A 179 -1.05 -19.18 20.89
CA LYS A 179 0.02 -19.37 21.90
C LYS A 179 -0.42 -18.91 23.29
N GLN A 180 -1.37 -18.00 23.41
CA GLN A 180 -1.94 -17.57 24.70
C GLN A 180 -3.00 -18.54 25.25
N ALA A 181 -3.52 -19.44 24.43
CA ALA A 181 -4.56 -20.39 24.81
C ALA A 181 -4.03 -21.75 25.30
N GLY A 182 -2.71 -22.01 25.21
CA GLY A 182 -2.04 -23.21 25.69
C GLY A 182 -1.06 -22.91 26.81
#